data_AF-A0A496QS69-F1
#
_entry.id   AF-A0A496QS69-F1
#
_cell.length_a   1.000
_cell.length_b   1.000
_cell.length_c   1.000
_cell.angle_alpha   90.00
_cell.angle_beta   90.00
_cell.angle_gamma   90.00
#
_symmetry.space_group_name_H-M   'P 1'
#
loop_
_entity.id
_entity.type
_entity.pdbx_description
1 polymer ?
#
loop_
_entity_poly.entity_id
_entity_poly.type
_entity_poly.pdbx_seq_one_letter_code
_entity_poly.pdbx_strand_id
1 'polypeptide(L)'
;MGAEQFFPDEEYSTRLRRLRECMREKAFDVLLVSSPENIFYLTGLSHQGHFAYQMLLVPIEEEMILITRAMEKVVVEDQVLPRARWFGFADHEDPARFTVKILEKEGFEKARLGIEKDHMFLPPKIAEGIINGFHKALWKDASGIVEELRMVKSPREILYIRELQE
;
A
#
# COMPACT_ATOMS: atom_id res chain seq x y z
N MET A 1 0.40 -5.74 24.40
CA MET A 1 0.24 -7.11 23.89
C MET A 1 0.44 -6.96 22.40
N GLY A 2 1.56 -7.43 21.86
CA GLY A 2 1.85 -7.22 20.43
C GLY A 2 0.82 -7.93 19.58
N ALA A 3 0.36 -7.31 18.50
CA ALA A 3 -0.49 -7.97 17.52
C ALA A 3 0.10 -9.32 17.12
N GLU A 4 -0.75 -10.33 17.10
CA GLU A 4 -0.43 -11.62 16.51
C GLU A 4 -0.14 -11.40 15.02
N GLN A 5 1.12 -11.57 14.61
CA GLN A 5 1.50 -11.43 13.21
C GLN A 5 1.00 -12.65 12.43
N PHE A 6 0.11 -12.42 11.44
CA PHE A 6 -0.41 -13.48 10.56
C PHE A 6 0.68 -14.25 9.80
N PHE A 7 1.81 -13.61 9.50
CA PHE A 7 2.92 -14.20 8.78
C PHE A 7 4.24 -13.72 9.38
N PRO A 8 5.33 -14.50 9.29
CA PRO A 8 6.65 -14.04 9.72
C PRO A 8 7.18 -12.93 8.81
N ASP A 9 8.10 -12.10 9.30
CA ASP A 9 8.70 -10.98 8.54
C ASP A 9 9.38 -11.42 7.22
N GLU A 10 9.89 -12.65 7.15
CA GLU A 10 10.47 -13.24 5.92
C GLU A 10 9.44 -13.37 4.79
N GLU A 11 8.18 -13.67 5.13
CA GLU A 11 7.08 -13.75 4.17
C GLU A 11 6.82 -12.37 3.55
N TYR A 12 6.64 -11.35 4.39
CA TYR A 12 6.43 -9.97 3.92
C TYR A 12 7.60 -9.45 3.09
N SER A 13 8.84 -9.74 3.52
CA SER A 13 10.04 -9.41 2.76
C SER A 13 10.07 -10.07 1.39
N THR A 14 9.65 -11.34 1.30
CA THR A 14 9.53 -12.08 0.05
C THR A 14 8.45 -11.50 -0.86
N ARG A 15 7.29 -11.11 -0.31
CA ARG A 15 6.21 -10.46 -1.06
C ARG A 15 6.66 -9.13 -1.64
N LEU A 16 7.31 -8.28 -0.84
CA LEU A 16 7.85 -7.00 -1.29
C LEU A 16 8.91 -7.18 -2.38
N ARG A 17 9.81 -8.15 -2.24
CA ARG A 17 10.82 -8.48 -3.27
C ARG A 17 10.16 -8.84 -4.60
N ARG A 18 9.19 -9.77 -4.60
CA ARG A 18 8.45 -10.19 -5.79
C ARG A 18 7.69 -9.02 -6.44
N LEU A 19 7.11 -8.14 -5.61
CA LEU A 19 6.45 -6.93 -6.11
C LEU A 19 7.43 -6.00 -6.81
N ARG A 20 8.59 -5.75 -6.22
CA ARG A 20 9.62 -4.89 -6.81
C ARG A 20 10.20 -5.49 -8.10
N GLU A 21 10.34 -6.80 -8.19
CA GLU A 21 10.71 -7.49 -9.45
C GLU A 21 9.67 -7.21 -10.55
N CYS A 22 8.39 -7.40 -10.26
CA CYS A 22 7.29 -7.08 -11.17
C CYS A 22 7.25 -5.59 -11.55
N MET A 23 7.48 -4.68 -10.60
CA MET A 23 7.59 -3.23 -10.85
C MET A 23 8.72 -2.91 -11.83
N ARG A 24 9.90 -3.55 -11.70
CA ARG A 24 11.02 -3.37 -12.64
C ARG A 24 10.62 -3.80 -14.05
N GLU A 25 10.02 -4.97 -14.20
CA GLU A 25 9.57 -5.51 -15.48
C GLU A 25 8.52 -4.60 -16.16
N LYS A 26 7.56 -4.08 -15.37
CA LYS A 26 6.49 -3.21 -15.87
C LYS A 26 6.84 -1.71 -15.90
N ALA A 27 8.09 -1.37 -15.57
CA ALA A 27 8.63 -0.01 -15.61
C ALA A 27 7.91 0.98 -14.67
N PHE A 28 7.75 0.60 -13.40
CA PHE A 28 7.27 1.46 -12.30
C PHE A 28 8.39 1.79 -11.32
N ASP A 29 8.41 3.02 -10.84
CA ASP A 29 9.35 3.47 -9.80
C ASP A 29 8.67 3.47 -8.42
N VAL A 30 7.37 3.79 -8.37
CA VAL A 30 6.56 3.76 -7.15
C VAL A 30 5.14 3.33 -7.48
N LEU A 31 4.56 2.45 -6.67
CA LEU A 31 3.14 2.11 -6.72
C LEU A 31 2.37 2.78 -5.59
N LEU A 32 1.16 3.24 -5.90
CA LEU A 32 0.14 3.73 -4.97
C LEU A 32 -0.93 2.65 -4.83
N VAL A 33 -0.85 1.91 -3.72
CA VAL A 33 -1.72 0.79 -3.39
C VAL A 33 -2.79 1.27 -2.41
N SER A 34 -4.05 1.12 -2.78
CA SER A 34 -5.25 1.58 -2.08
C SER A 34 -6.16 0.43 -1.64
N SER A 35 -6.09 -0.73 -2.28
CA SER A 35 -6.84 -1.91 -1.87
C SER A 35 -6.43 -2.35 -0.45
N PRO A 36 -7.37 -2.48 0.50
CA PRO A 36 -7.10 -2.99 1.85
C PRO A 36 -6.51 -4.38 1.82
N GLU A 37 -6.92 -5.22 0.87
CA GLU A 37 -6.40 -6.58 0.71
C GLU A 37 -4.94 -6.58 0.25
N ASN A 38 -4.56 -5.67 -0.65
CA ASN A 38 -3.18 -5.51 -1.10
C ASN A 38 -2.30 -4.88 0.00
N ILE A 39 -2.82 -3.89 0.73
CA ILE A 39 -2.15 -3.30 1.90
C ILE A 39 -1.94 -4.39 2.97
N PHE A 40 -2.95 -5.19 3.28
CA PHE A 40 -2.82 -6.31 4.22
C PHE A 40 -1.78 -7.33 3.74
N TYR A 41 -1.81 -7.70 2.46
CA TYR A 41 -0.86 -8.67 1.89
C TYR A 41 0.60 -8.21 2.05
N LEU A 42 0.87 -6.91 1.87
CA LEU A 42 2.21 -6.33 1.95
C LEU A 42 2.65 -5.93 3.36
N THR A 43 1.71 -5.56 4.23
CA THR A 43 2.03 -4.93 5.53
C THR A 43 1.47 -5.66 6.73
N GLY A 44 0.54 -6.60 6.57
CA GLY A 44 -0.17 -7.25 7.66
C GLY A 44 -1.22 -6.38 8.36
N LEU A 45 -1.47 -5.15 7.89
CA LEU A 45 -2.45 -4.25 8.48
C LEU A 45 -3.87 -4.83 8.36
N SER A 46 -4.41 -5.29 9.49
CA SER A 46 -5.77 -5.81 9.62
C SER A 46 -6.54 -4.95 10.59
N HIS A 47 -7.29 -4.00 10.05
CA HIS A 47 -8.08 -3.04 10.82
C HIS A 47 -9.36 -2.69 10.08
N GLN A 48 -10.37 -2.17 10.79
CA GLN A 48 -11.63 -1.72 10.19
C GLN A 48 -11.54 -0.31 9.59
N GLY A 49 -10.49 0.47 9.85
CA GLY A 49 -10.34 1.84 9.35
C GLY A 49 -10.25 1.97 7.83
N HIS A 50 -10.15 0.85 7.10
CA HIS A 50 -10.14 0.79 5.65
C HIS A 50 -11.43 1.30 4.97
N PHE A 51 -12.51 1.54 5.72
CA PHE A 51 -13.68 2.27 5.20
C PHE A 51 -13.34 3.72 4.82
N ALA A 52 -12.24 4.27 5.35
CA ALA A 52 -11.72 5.58 5.03
C ALA A 52 -10.50 5.50 4.11
N TYR A 53 -10.05 6.66 3.63
CA TYR A 53 -8.87 6.75 2.77
C TYR A 53 -7.60 6.20 3.46
N GLN A 54 -6.92 5.33 2.75
CA GLN A 54 -5.57 4.87 3.03
C GLN A 54 -4.79 4.70 1.74
N MET A 55 -3.48 4.81 1.82
CA MET A 55 -2.59 4.65 0.67
C MET A 55 -1.24 4.11 1.13
N LEU A 56 -0.81 3.01 0.54
CA LEU A 56 0.53 2.48 0.68
C LEU A 56 1.34 2.85 -0.55
N LEU A 57 2.37 3.68 -0.36
CA LEU A 57 3.38 3.93 -1.37
C LEU A 57 4.42 2.82 -1.29
N VAL A 58 4.72 2.20 -2.43
CA VAL A 58 5.74 1.16 -2.56
C VAL A 58 6.80 1.62 -3.55
N PRO A 59 7.90 2.23 -3.07
CA PRO A 59 9.05 2.55 -3.91
C PRO A 59 9.84 1.29 -4.29
N ILE A 60 10.52 1.35 -5.43
CA ILE A 60 11.29 0.22 -5.98
C ILE A 60 12.51 -0.17 -5.14
N GLU A 61 13.08 0.79 -4.39
CA GLU A 61 14.29 0.61 -3.57
C GLU A 61 14.05 1.03 -2.11
N GLU A 62 13.42 2.18 -1.90
CA GLU A 62 13.18 2.77 -0.57
C GLU A 62 12.06 2.10 0.24
N GLU A 63 12.06 2.31 1.56
CA GLU A 63 11.02 1.81 2.46
C GLU A 63 9.60 2.16 2.01
N MET A 64 8.65 1.25 2.24
CA MET A 64 7.24 1.52 2.00
C MET A 64 6.73 2.65 2.91
N ILE A 65 5.72 3.37 2.44
CA ILE A 65 5.12 4.48 3.20
C ILE A 65 3.61 4.27 3.27
N LEU A 66 3.09 4.10 4.48
CA LEU A 66 1.67 3.99 4.74
C LEU A 66 1.10 5.34 5.15
N ILE A 67 0.07 5.77 4.44
CA ILE A 67 -0.75 6.96 4.74
C ILE A 67 -2.12 6.48 5.21
N THR A 68 -2.51 6.84 6.43
CA THR A 68 -3.84 6.59 6.98
C THR A 68 -4.30 7.79 7.81
N ARG A 69 -5.53 7.75 8.32
CA ARG A 69 -5.98 8.72 9.32
C ARG A 69 -5.10 8.66 10.57
N ALA A 70 -4.82 9.80 11.17
CA ALA A 70 -4.00 9.91 12.38
C ALA A 70 -4.52 9.08 13.56
N MET A 71 -5.84 8.83 13.62
CA MET A 71 -6.44 8.00 14.67
C MET A 71 -6.04 6.51 14.59
N GLU A 72 -5.59 6.03 13.42
CA GLU A 72 -5.14 4.65 13.23
C GLU A 72 -3.74 4.39 13.81
N LYS A 73 -3.09 5.42 14.37
CA LYS A 73 -1.70 5.36 14.86
C LYS A 73 -1.39 4.13 15.70
N VAL A 74 -2.23 3.84 16.71
CA VAL A 74 -2.00 2.74 17.66
C VAL A 74 -1.98 1.39 16.92
N VAL A 75 -2.88 1.20 15.96
CA VAL A 75 -2.97 -0.04 15.18
C VAL A 75 -1.81 -0.16 14.20
N VAL A 76 -1.40 0.94 13.57
CA VAL A 76 -0.25 0.97 12.66
C VAL A 76 1.06 0.69 13.41
N GLU A 77 1.25 1.30 14.59
CA GLU A 77 2.44 1.07 15.42
C GLU A 77 2.57 -0.39 15.86
N ASP A 78 1.45 -1.05 16.15
CA ASP A 78 1.42 -2.44 16.60
C ASP A 78 1.54 -3.45 15.45
N GLN A 79 0.89 -3.19 14.31
CA GLN A 79 0.77 -4.17 13.23
C GLN A 79 1.72 -3.96 12.07
N VAL A 80 2.12 -2.73 11.76
CA VAL A 80 2.82 -2.38 10.50
C VAL A 80 4.28 -2.01 10.73
N LEU A 81 4.59 -1.27 11.80
CA LEU A 81 5.99 -0.90 12.07
C LEU A 81 6.81 -2.14 12.44
N PRO A 82 8.06 -2.27 11.95
CA PRO A 82 8.83 -1.31 11.14
C PRO A 82 8.71 -1.51 9.61
N ARG A 83 7.78 -2.32 9.10
CA ARG A 83 7.73 -2.72 7.67
C ARG A 83 7.40 -1.58 6.71
N ALA A 84 6.80 -0.50 7.19
CA ALA A 84 6.57 0.73 6.44
C ALA A 84 6.71 1.96 7.35
N ARG A 85 7.21 3.07 6.82
CA ARG A 85 7.10 4.39 7.46
C ARG A 85 5.64 4.81 7.47
N TRP A 86 5.21 5.57 8.48
CA TRP A 86 3.82 5.99 8.59
C TRP A 86 3.66 7.52 8.60
N PHE A 87 2.63 8.00 7.90
CA PHE A 87 2.16 9.38 7.97
C PHE A 87 0.65 9.40 8.24
N GLY A 88 0.26 9.97 9.37
CA GLY A 88 -1.13 10.19 9.75
C GLY A 88 -1.63 11.57 9.30
N PHE A 89 -2.72 11.63 8.54
CA PHE A 89 -3.42 12.90 8.27
C PHE A 89 -4.57 13.13 9.26
N ALA A 90 -4.83 14.37 9.62
CA ALA A 90 -5.94 14.73 10.50
C ALA A 90 -7.27 14.70 9.72
N ASP A 91 -8.39 14.44 10.41
CA ASP A 91 -9.70 14.23 9.77
C ASP A 91 -10.24 15.42 8.94
N HIS A 92 -9.71 16.63 9.18
CA HIS A 92 -10.07 17.83 8.45
C HIS A 92 -9.17 18.10 7.23
N GLU A 93 -8.08 17.35 7.07
CA GLU A 93 -7.16 17.48 5.94
C GLU A 93 -7.71 16.78 4.71
N ASP A 94 -7.45 17.36 3.54
CA ASP A 94 -7.79 16.72 2.26
C ASP A 94 -6.77 15.60 1.96
N PRO A 95 -7.22 14.33 1.82
CA PRO A 95 -6.33 13.19 1.66
C PRO A 95 -5.51 13.23 0.37
N ALA A 96 -6.07 13.79 -0.71
CA ALA A 96 -5.35 13.93 -1.98
C ALA A 96 -4.19 14.92 -1.82
N ARG A 97 -4.46 16.11 -1.28
CA ARG A 97 -3.41 17.11 -1.00
C ARG A 97 -2.37 16.59 -0.02
N PHE A 98 -2.78 15.86 1.01
CA PHE A 98 -1.83 15.25 1.93
C PHE A 98 -0.91 14.26 1.21
N THR A 99 -1.47 13.39 0.36
CA THR A 99 -0.69 12.42 -0.42
C THR A 99 0.27 13.12 -1.38
N VAL A 100 -0.16 14.19 -2.06
CA VAL A 100 0.72 15.00 -2.92
C VAL A 100 1.91 15.57 -2.15
N LYS A 101 1.69 16.12 -0.95
CA LYS A 101 2.77 16.63 -0.09
C LYS A 101 3.78 15.53 0.26
N ILE A 102 3.33 14.30 0.49
CA ILE A 102 4.22 13.17 0.76
C ILE A 102 5.00 12.81 -0.51
N LEU A 103 4.36 12.73 -1.67
CA LEU A 103 5.05 12.46 -2.95
C LEU A 103 6.13 13.53 -3.27
N GLU A 104 5.85 14.81 -3.01
CA GLU A 104 6.83 15.91 -3.13
C GLU A 104 7.97 15.76 -2.13
N LYS A 105 7.65 15.46 -0.86
CA LYS A 105 8.65 15.27 0.19
C LYS A 105 9.62 14.12 -0.12
N GLU A 106 9.13 13.05 -0.73
CA GLU A 106 9.95 11.89 -1.11
C GLU A 106 10.63 12.06 -2.49
N GLY A 107 10.40 13.17 -3.20
CA GLY A 107 11.12 13.52 -4.43
C GLY A 107 10.71 12.72 -5.67
N PHE A 108 9.44 12.32 -5.76
CA PHE A 108 8.96 11.46 -6.86
C PHE A 108 8.49 12.22 -8.12
N GLU A 109 8.82 13.50 -8.28
CA GLU A 109 8.23 14.36 -9.33
C GLU A 109 8.52 13.91 -10.76
N LYS A 110 9.53 13.06 -10.98
CA LYS A 110 9.87 12.50 -12.30
C LYS A 110 9.71 10.98 -12.36
N ALA A 111 9.15 10.37 -11.32
CA ALA A 111 8.96 8.94 -11.21
C ALA A 111 7.83 8.45 -12.13
N ARG A 112 7.92 7.18 -12.53
CA ARG A 112 6.83 6.42 -13.16
C ARG A 112 5.94 5.87 -12.06
N LEU A 113 4.85 6.58 -11.79
CA LEU A 113 3.92 6.28 -10.72
C LEU A 113 2.79 5.38 -11.23
N GLY A 114 2.53 4.30 -10.49
CA GLY A 114 1.38 3.43 -10.68
C GLY A 114 0.29 3.75 -9.67
N ILE A 115 -0.96 3.83 -10.10
CA ILE A 115 -2.12 3.93 -9.20
C ILE A 115 -3.15 2.87 -9.58
N GLU A 116 -3.75 2.22 -8.60
CA GLU A 116 -4.80 1.23 -8.82
C GLU A 116 -6.11 1.95 -9.20
N LYS A 117 -6.56 1.80 -10.44
CA LYS A 117 -7.75 2.51 -10.96
C LYS A 117 -9.05 1.72 -10.86
N ASP A 118 -8.97 0.41 -10.64
CA ASP A 118 -10.11 -0.51 -10.62
C ASP A 118 -10.60 -0.90 -9.22
N HIS A 119 -9.98 -0.39 -8.15
CA HIS A 119 -10.42 -0.66 -6.78
C HIS A 119 -11.46 0.33 -6.26
N MET A 120 -12.41 -0.20 -5.49
CA MET A 120 -13.50 0.57 -4.88
C MET A 120 -13.06 1.47 -3.71
N PHE A 121 -11.87 1.24 -3.15
CA PHE A 121 -11.38 1.94 -1.96
C PHE A 121 -10.67 3.26 -2.27
N LEU A 122 -10.55 3.62 -3.56
CA LEU A 122 -10.03 4.89 -4.00
C LEU A 122 -11.11 5.71 -4.72
N PRO A 123 -11.77 6.65 -4.03
CA PRO A 123 -12.74 7.53 -4.66
C PRO A 123 -12.14 8.28 -5.87
N PRO A 124 -12.83 8.36 -7.03
CA PRO A 124 -12.31 9.02 -8.23
C PRO A 124 -11.84 10.45 -7.99
N LYS A 125 -12.59 11.22 -7.19
CA LYS A 125 -12.22 12.60 -6.80
C LYS A 125 -10.85 12.68 -6.11
N ILE A 126 -10.52 11.69 -5.26
CA ILE A 126 -9.23 11.66 -4.56
C ILE A 126 -8.13 11.27 -5.55
N ALA A 127 -8.34 10.24 -6.38
CA ALA A 127 -7.39 9.83 -7.42
C ALA A 127 -7.06 10.99 -8.37
N GLU A 128 -8.07 11.67 -8.90
CA GLU A 128 -7.91 12.85 -9.76
C GLU A 128 -7.17 13.98 -9.03
N GLY A 129 -7.50 14.22 -7.75
CA GLY A 129 -6.80 15.20 -6.92
C GLY A 129 -5.31 14.92 -6.78
N ILE A 130 -4.93 13.65 -6.61
CA ILE A 130 -3.52 13.22 -6.53
C ILE A 130 -2.83 13.39 -7.89
N ILE A 131 -3.42 12.84 -8.96
CA ILE A 131 -2.84 12.86 -10.31
C ILE A 131 -2.64 14.31 -10.80
N ASN A 132 -3.66 15.16 -10.64
CA ASN A 132 -3.58 16.56 -11.07
C ASN A 132 -2.68 17.39 -10.14
N GLY A 133 -2.70 17.11 -8.84
CA GLY A 133 -1.85 17.77 -7.85
C GLY A 133 -0.36 17.45 -8.05
N PHE A 134 -0.05 16.25 -8.55
CA PHE A 134 1.31 15.77 -8.80
C PHE A 134 1.53 15.44 -10.28
N HIS A 135 1.20 16.40 -11.14
CA HIS A 135 1.19 16.28 -12.61
C HIS A 135 2.56 16.15 -13.27
N LYS A 136 3.66 16.39 -12.54
CA LYS A 136 5.02 16.28 -13.10
C LYS A 136 5.46 14.82 -13.32
N ALA A 137 4.86 13.89 -12.56
CA ALA A 137 5.15 12.47 -12.64
C ALA A 137 4.48 11.80 -13.84
N LEU A 138 4.98 10.62 -14.21
CA LEU A 138 4.41 9.81 -15.27
C LEU A 138 3.43 8.79 -14.68
N TRP A 139 2.14 9.06 -14.80
CA TRP A 139 1.08 8.22 -14.24
C TRP A 139 0.68 7.08 -15.18
N LYS A 140 0.62 5.86 -14.64
CA LYS A 140 0.14 4.66 -15.33
C LYS A 140 -0.84 3.91 -14.43
N ASP A 141 -1.71 3.14 -15.06
CA ASP A 141 -2.56 2.21 -14.33
C ASP A 141 -1.72 1.05 -13.79
N ALA A 142 -1.88 0.74 -12.50
CA ALA A 142 -1.18 -0.33 -11.79
C ALA A 142 -2.13 -1.41 -11.24
N SER A 143 -3.41 -1.35 -11.59
CA SER A 143 -4.39 -2.37 -11.24
C SER A 143 -3.94 -3.78 -11.62
N GLY A 144 -4.20 -4.74 -10.74
CA GLY A 144 -3.89 -6.16 -10.94
C GLY A 144 -2.45 -6.58 -10.62
N ILE A 145 -1.52 -5.64 -10.41
CA ILE A 145 -0.10 -5.99 -10.20
C ILE A 145 0.11 -6.79 -8.91
N VAL A 146 -0.54 -6.40 -7.82
CA VAL A 146 -0.40 -7.10 -6.54
C VAL A 146 -1.23 -8.40 -6.55
N GLU A 147 -2.39 -8.38 -7.20
CA GLU A 147 -3.27 -9.54 -7.40
C GLU A 147 -2.56 -10.68 -8.14
N GLU A 148 -1.82 -10.37 -9.21
CA GLU A 148 -1.02 -11.35 -9.95
C GLU A 148 -0.07 -12.12 -9.01
N LEU A 149 0.54 -11.43 -8.04
CA LEU A 149 1.44 -12.06 -7.07
C LEU A 149 0.70 -12.95 -6.08
N ARG A 150 -0.51 -12.53 -5.69
CA ARG A 150 -1.41 -13.22 -4.77
C ARG A 150 -2.04 -14.46 -5.39
N MET A 151 -2.02 -14.65 -6.72
CA MET A 151 -2.59 -15.83 -7.37
C MET A 151 -1.91 -17.13 -6.90
N VAL A 152 -0.58 -17.12 -6.79
CA VAL A 152 0.22 -18.27 -6.31
C VAL A 152 0.46 -18.12 -4.81
N LYS A 153 -0.23 -18.96 -4.03
CA LYS A 153 -0.20 -18.96 -2.57
C LYS A 153 1.10 -19.54 -2.02
N SER A 154 1.61 -18.96 -0.94
CA SER A 154 2.70 -19.55 -0.18
C SER A 154 2.22 -20.81 0.58
N PRO A 155 3.14 -21.70 1.00
CA PRO A 155 2.78 -22.84 1.83
C PRO A 155 2.00 -22.45 3.10
N ARG A 156 2.31 -21.29 3.71
CA ARG A 156 1.62 -20.78 4.89
C ARG A 156 0.20 -20.32 4.59
N GLU A 157 0.00 -19.61 3.47
CA GLU A 157 -1.36 -19.23 3.03
C GLU A 157 -2.23 -20.48 2.77
N ILE A 158 -1.65 -21.54 2.18
CA ILE A 158 -2.36 -22.81 1.95
C ILE A 158 -2.75 -23.48 3.27
N LEU A 159 -1.88 -23.44 4.29
CA LEU A 159 -2.19 -23.98 5.62
C LEU A 159 -3.38 -23.24 6.25
N TYR A 160 -3.36 -21.90 6.29
CA TYR A 160 -4.48 -21.11 6.82
C TYR A 160 -5.81 -21.39 6.09
N ILE A 161 -5.77 -21.55 4.76
CA ILE A 161 -6.98 -21.87 3.99
C ILE A 161 -7.55 -23.24 4.40
N ARG A 162 -6.70 -24.23 4.68
CA ARG A 162 -7.14 -25.57 5.10
C ARG A 162 -7.73 -25.58 6.51
N GLU A 163 -7.10 -24.86 7.44
CA GLU A 163 -7.58 -24.76 8.82
C GLU A 163 -8.97 -24.11 8.92
N LEU A 164 -9.33 -23.22 7.98
CA LEU A 164 -10.66 -22.59 7.92
C LEU A 164 -11.74 -23.48 7.28
N GLN A 165 -11.36 -24.61 6.69
CA GLN A 165 -12.28 -25.56 6.04
C GLN A 165 -12.71 -26.71 6.96
N GLU A 166 -12.09 -26.82 8.14
CA GLU A 166 -12.41 -27.78 9.20
C GLU A 166 -13.36 -27.14 10.25
#